data_AF-A0A7X7GZQ1-F1
#
_entry.id   AF-A0A7X7GZQ1-F1
#
_cell.length_a   1.000
_cell.length_b   1.000
_cell.length_c   1.000
_cell.angle_alpha   90.00
_cell.angle_beta   90.00
_cell.angle_gamma   90.00
#
_symmetry.space_group_name_H-M   'P 1'
#
loop_
_entity.id
_entity.type
_entity.pdbx_description
1 polymer ?
#
loop_
_entity_poly.entity_id
_entity_poly.type
_entity_poly.pdbx_seq_one_letter_code
_entity_poly.pdbx_strand_id
1 'polypeptide(L)'
;MAYELTNYLVVGISSTALFDLSYEQKIFETKGLDEYIKYQIEHEKDILKPGPGFRLVKKLLRLNELNPDKRYVEVIILSRNSANSSLRFFNSIEHYGLDITRAVLTSGNSIIPYAKALNVGLFLSTNGKDVQDAINGNIAAGLIYNYEYKPNEEKLHENDKEIRIAFDGDAVIFSDESERIFQKEGLQAFAQHEKENALKPLPEGPFINFLKTISKIQREFPDNAMPIRTALVTARSSPAHERVIRTLRHWDVRIDEVFFLGGIRKMDILKAFNADIYFDDQDSHLKYSRQVVPSAKVPYKNLSEQISIDDLLGNE
;
A
#
# COMPACT_ATOMS: atom_id res chain seq x y z
N MET A 1 2.44 -23.69 22.04
CA MET A 1 2.19 -22.26 22.30
C MET A 1 1.59 -21.65 21.04
N ALA A 2 0.61 -20.76 21.15
CA ALA A 2 0.02 -20.10 19.99
C ALA A 2 1.05 -19.18 19.32
N TYR A 3 1.07 -19.16 17.99
CA TYR A 3 1.95 -18.26 17.22
C TYR A 3 1.32 -16.86 17.21
N GLU A 4 1.89 -15.91 17.94
CA GLU A 4 1.38 -14.54 18.05
C GLU A 4 1.95 -13.64 16.96
N LEU A 5 1.09 -12.94 16.21
CA LEU A 5 1.48 -12.06 15.10
C LEU A 5 1.82 -10.62 15.53
N THR A 6 1.84 -10.32 16.81
CA THR A 6 1.93 -8.96 17.38
C THR A 6 3.25 -8.24 17.11
N ASN A 7 4.33 -8.99 16.84
CA ASN A 7 5.67 -8.44 16.60
C ASN A 7 6.07 -8.40 15.12
N TYR A 8 5.17 -8.77 14.21
CA TYR A 8 5.44 -8.84 12.77
C TYR A 8 4.84 -7.65 12.05
N LEU A 9 5.49 -7.22 10.96
CA LEU A 9 4.78 -6.54 9.91
C LEU A 9 3.94 -7.57 9.15
N VAL A 10 2.65 -7.63 9.47
CA VAL A 10 1.70 -8.51 8.76
C VAL A 10 1.16 -7.81 7.53
N VAL A 11 1.48 -8.34 6.35
CA VAL A 11 1.00 -7.83 5.06
C VAL A 11 -0.03 -8.79 4.48
N GLY A 12 -1.27 -8.33 4.39
CA GLY A 12 -2.31 -9.02 3.63
C GLY A 12 -2.18 -8.71 2.15
N ILE A 13 -2.28 -9.70 1.28
CA ILE A 13 -2.30 -9.49 -0.16
C ILE A 13 -3.38 -10.34 -0.84
N SER A 14 -4.10 -9.77 -1.80
CA SER A 14 -5.03 -10.54 -2.63
C SER A 14 -4.28 -11.38 -3.66
N SER A 15 -4.90 -12.49 -4.09
CA SER A 15 -4.33 -13.33 -5.16
C SER A 15 -4.10 -12.55 -6.45
N THR A 16 -4.99 -11.61 -6.77
CA THR A 16 -4.93 -10.75 -7.96
C THR A 16 -3.90 -9.62 -7.88
N ALA A 17 -3.45 -9.27 -6.67
CA ALA A 17 -2.32 -8.36 -6.48
C ALA A 17 -0.99 -9.12 -6.53
N LEU A 18 -0.93 -10.33 -5.98
CA LEU A 18 0.27 -11.15 -6.01
C LEU A 18 0.55 -11.72 -7.41
N PHE A 19 -0.49 -12.14 -8.13
CA PHE A 19 -0.40 -12.75 -9.45
C PHE A 19 -1.30 -12.07 -10.48
N ASP A 20 -0.91 -12.12 -11.74
CA ASP A 20 -1.75 -11.70 -12.86
C ASP A 20 -2.84 -12.75 -13.11
N LEU A 21 -4.06 -12.38 -12.73
CA LEU A 21 -5.28 -13.16 -12.94
C LEU A 21 -6.24 -12.42 -13.90
N SER A 22 -5.73 -11.52 -14.73
CA SER A 22 -6.57 -10.66 -15.60
C SER A 22 -7.39 -11.46 -16.61
N TYR A 23 -6.89 -12.62 -17.07
CA TYR A 23 -7.63 -13.50 -17.97
C TYR A 23 -8.75 -14.25 -17.24
N GLU A 24 -8.45 -14.79 -16.06
CA GLU A 24 -9.40 -15.54 -15.25
C GLU A 24 -10.49 -14.63 -14.69
N GLN A 25 -10.15 -13.39 -14.37
CA GLN A 25 -11.12 -12.37 -14.02
C GLN A 25 -12.13 -12.13 -15.16
N LYS A 26 -11.67 -12.09 -16.42
CA LYS A 26 -12.59 -12.00 -17.58
C LYS A 26 -13.49 -13.22 -17.69
N ILE A 27 -12.99 -14.42 -17.39
CA ILE A 27 -13.84 -15.63 -17.35
C ILE A 27 -14.93 -15.48 -16.30
N PHE A 28 -14.57 -15.06 -15.08
CA PHE A 28 -15.53 -14.83 -14.00
C PHE A 28 -16.61 -13.81 -14.40
N GLU A 29 -16.20 -12.68 -14.98
CA GLU A 29 -17.10 -11.59 -15.38
C GLU A 29 -18.02 -11.97 -16.54
N THR A 30 -17.53 -12.76 -17.51
CA THR A 30 -18.29 -13.08 -18.73
C THR A 30 -19.05 -14.40 -18.67
N LYS A 31 -18.56 -15.38 -17.89
CA LYS A 31 -19.08 -16.75 -17.83
C LYS A 31 -19.52 -17.19 -16.43
N GLY A 32 -19.24 -16.40 -15.39
CA GLY A 32 -19.65 -16.67 -14.03
C GLY A 32 -18.69 -17.55 -13.22
N LEU A 33 -19.09 -17.82 -11.98
CA LEU A 33 -18.26 -18.48 -10.97
C LEU A 33 -17.92 -19.93 -11.32
N ASP A 34 -18.87 -20.69 -11.85
CA ASP A 34 -18.66 -22.12 -12.12
C ASP A 34 -17.59 -22.35 -13.19
N GLU A 35 -17.65 -21.57 -14.28
CA GLU A 35 -16.64 -21.62 -15.35
C GLU A 35 -15.28 -21.11 -14.88
N TYR A 36 -15.25 -20.10 -14.00
CA TYR A 36 -14.01 -19.66 -13.36
C TYR A 36 -13.38 -20.78 -12.52
N ILE A 37 -14.16 -21.45 -11.67
CA ILE A 37 -13.67 -22.55 -10.82
C ILE A 37 -13.15 -23.69 -11.69
N LYS A 38 -13.93 -24.09 -12.71
CA LYS A 38 -13.53 -25.14 -13.66
C LYS A 38 -12.21 -24.80 -14.33
N TYR A 39 -12.06 -23.56 -14.82
CA TYR A 39 -10.82 -23.11 -15.44
C TYR A 39 -9.62 -23.19 -14.47
N GLN A 40 -9.79 -22.75 -13.22
CA GLN A 40 -8.73 -22.80 -12.20
C GLN A 40 -8.28 -24.24 -11.91
N ILE A 41 -9.21 -25.20 -11.87
CA ILE A 41 -8.92 -26.63 -11.64
C ILE A 41 -8.22 -27.25 -12.86
N GLU A 42 -8.72 -27.00 -14.06
CA GLU A 42 -8.11 -27.52 -15.30
C GLU A 42 -6.67 -27.03 -15.51
N HIS A 43 -6.38 -25.80 -15.07
CA HIS A 43 -5.08 -25.16 -15.19
C HIS A 43 -4.31 -25.14 -13.86
N GLU A 44 -4.65 -26.02 -12.90
CA GLU A 44 -4.11 -25.99 -11.53
C GLU A 44 -2.57 -26.05 -11.49
N LYS A 45 -1.95 -26.71 -12.46
CA LYS A 45 -0.48 -26.85 -12.57
C LYS A 45 0.19 -25.73 -13.36
N ASP A 46 -0.59 -24.85 -13.98
CA ASP A 46 -0.06 -23.75 -14.77
C ASP A 46 0.34 -22.61 -13.84
N ILE A 47 1.61 -22.24 -13.91
CA ILE A 47 2.19 -21.18 -13.08
C ILE A 47 1.63 -19.83 -13.48
N LEU A 48 1.08 -19.11 -12.51
CA LEU A 48 0.58 -17.75 -12.71
C LEU A 48 1.75 -16.78 -12.92
N LYS A 49 1.55 -15.79 -13.78
CA LYS A 49 2.54 -14.74 -13.99
C LYS A 49 2.58 -13.79 -12.76
N PRO A 50 3.73 -13.18 -12.44
CA PRO A 50 3.82 -12.18 -11.38
C PRO A 50 2.83 -11.04 -11.58
N GLY A 51 2.12 -10.68 -10.52
CA GLY A 51 1.20 -9.54 -10.48
C GLY A 51 1.89 -8.24 -10.02
N PRO A 52 1.14 -7.14 -9.95
CA PRO A 52 1.70 -5.82 -9.61
C PRO A 52 2.33 -5.74 -8.20
N GLY A 53 1.88 -6.54 -7.24
CA GLY A 53 2.41 -6.60 -5.88
C GLY A 53 3.58 -7.57 -5.69
N PHE A 54 3.89 -8.39 -6.70
CA PHE A 54 4.83 -9.50 -6.57
C PHE A 54 6.23 -9.07 -6.15
N ARG A 55 6.79 -8.03 -6.82
CA ARG A 55 8.13 -7.51 -6.53
C ARG A 55 8.24 -7.03 -5.09
N LEU A 56 7.25 -6.25 -4.63
CA LEU A 56 7.21 -5.73 -3.26
C LEU A 56 7.15 -6.87 -2.24
N VAL A 57 6.26 -7.85 -2.45
CA VAL A 57 6.16 -9.04 -1.57
C VAL A 57 7.47 -9.81 -1.51
N LYS A 58 8.10 -10.06 -2.66
CA LYS A 58 9.39 -10.75 -2.71
C LYS A 58 10.46 -10.00 -1.92
N LYS A 59 10.54 -8.68 -2.05
CA LYS A 59 11.48 -7.86 -1.26
C LYS A 59 11.16 -7.86 0.24
N LEU A 60 9.88 -7.76 0.61
CA LEU A 60 9.45 -7.80 2.02
C LEU A 60 9.79 -9.14 2.68
N LEU A 61 9.56 -10.27 2.00
CA LEU A 61 9.91 -11.59 2.51
C LEU A 61 11.42 -11.75 2.73
N ARG A 62 12.24 -11.14 1.87
CA ARG A 62 13.71 -11.13 2.01
C ARG A 62 14.19 -10.48 3.31
N LEU A 63 13.40 -9.62 3.95
CA LEU A 63 13.75 -9.08 5.28
C LEU A 63 13.97 -10.18 6.31
N ASN A 64 13.24 -11.29 6.18
CA ASN A 64 13.36 -12.44 7.09
C ASN A 64 14.69 -13.19 6.90
N GLU A 65 15.39 -12.99 5.79
CA GLU A 65 16.69 -13.60 5.53
C GLU A 65 17.84 -12.79 6.17
N LEU A 66 17.58 -11.54 6.56
CA LEU A 66 18.61 -10.65 7.12
C LEU A 66 18.99 -11.02 8.56
N ASN A 67 18.09 -11.72 9.28
CA ASN A 67 18.34 -12.20 10.62
C ASN A 67 17.74 -13.61 10.80
N PRO A 68 18.57 -14.67 10.85
CA PRO A 68 18.08 -16.03 11.01
C PRO A 68 17.28 -16.27 12.30
N ASP A 69 17.53 -15.49 13.35
CA ASP A 69 16.91 -15.66 14.66
C ASP A 69 15.61 -14.85 14.81
N LYS A 70 15.29 -13.99 13.84
CA LYS A 70 14.14 -13.09 13.91
C LYS A 70 13.47 -12.90 12.56
N ARG A 71 12.17 -13.21 12.53
CA ARG A 71 11.29 -12.93 11.40
C ARG A 71 10.63 -11.56 11.60
N TYR A 72 10.67 -10.72 10.56
CA TYR A 72 10.17 -9.34 10.57
C TYR A 72 8.82 -9.20 9.87
N VAL A 73 8.60 -9.97 8.81
CA VAL A 73 7.42 -9.87 7.95
C VAL A 73 6.68 -11.19 7.91
N GLU A 74 5.36 -11.11 8.02
CA GLU A 74 4.46 -12.21 7.69
C GLU A 74 3.57 -11.77 6.52
N VAL A 75 3.60 -12.50 5.41
CA VAL A 75 2.70 -12.25 4.28
C VAL A 75 1.56 -13.27 4.34
N ILE A 76 0.33 -12.80 4.27
CA ILE A 76 -0.88 -13.62 4.33
C ILE A 76 -1.71 -13.39 3.08
N ILE A 77 -2.08 -14.47 2.40
CA ILE A 77 -3.05 -14.36 1.31
C ILE A 77 -4.43 -14.08 1.90
N LEU A 78 -5.06 -12.98 1.50
CA LEU A 78 -6.45 -12.68 1.85
C LEU A 78 -7.27 -12.68 0.56
N SER A 79 -8.08 -13.72 0.37
CA SER A 79 -8.86 -13.88 -0.85
C SER A 79 -10.30 -14.25 -0.56
N ARG A 80 -11.19 -13.73 -1.40
CA ARG A 80 -12.60 -14.12 -1.44
C ARG A 80 -12.82 -15.38 -2.27
N ASN A 81 -11.77 -15.96 -2.86
CA ASN A 81 -11.85 -17.24 -3.53
C ASN A 81 -12.18 -18.36 -2.55
N SER A 82 -12.72 -19.46 -3.09
CA SER A 82 -12.95 -20.69 -2.34
C SER A 82 -11.66 -21.52 -2.29
N ALA A 83 -11.53 -22.38 -1.29
CA ALA A 83 -10.41 -23.32 -1.19
C ALA A 83 -10.26 -24.18 -2.47
N ASN A 84 -11.39 -24.53 -3.11
CA ASN A 84 -11.40 -25.40 -4.28
C ASN A 84 -10.71 -24.78 -5.51
N SER A 85 -10.76 -23.46 -5.69
CA SER A 85 -10.12 -22.77 -6.84
C SER A 85 -8.73 -22.21 -6.52
N SER A 86 -8.15 -22.58 -5.38
CA SER A 86 -7.00 -21.89 -4.80
C SER A 86 -5.66 -22.61 -4.99
N LEU A 87 -5.66 -23.91 -5.31
CA LEU A 87 -4.42 -24.70 -5.44
C LEU A 87 -3.47 -24.13 -6.50
N ARG A 88 -3.99 -23.58 -7.61
CA ARG A 88 -3.18 -22.99 -8.67
C ARG A 88 -2.26 -21.87 -8.18
N PHE A 89 -2.77 -20.96 -7.33
CA PHE A 89 -1.93 -19.90 -6.82
C PHE A 89 -0.98 -20.41 -5.73
N PHE A 90 -1.32 -21.44 -4.95
CA PHE A 90 -0.37 -22.06 -4.02
C PHE A 90 0.78 -22.75 -4.74
N ASN A 91 0.49 -23.47 -5.83
CA ASN A 91 1.51 -24.05 -6.72
C ASN A 91 2.42 -22.95 -7.29
N SER A 92 1.85 -21.78 -7.61
CA SER A 92 2.63 -20.62 -8.06
C SER A 92 3.50 -20.03 -6.93
N ILE A 93 2.98 -19.91 -5.70
CA ILE A 93 3.75 -19.48 -4.51
C ILE A 93 4.96 -20.39 -4.30
N GLU A 94 4.74 -21.71 -4.36
CA GLU A 94 5.80 -22.72 -4.23
C GLU A 94 6.83 -22.61 -5.37
N HIS A 95 6.37 -22.52 -6.62
CA HIS A 95 7.23 -22.37 -7.79
C HIS A 95 8.17 -21.16 -7.68
N TYR A 96 7.66 -20.03 -7.18
CA TYR A 96 8.46 -18.82 -6.99
C TYR A 96 9.28 -18.80 -5.68
N GLY A 97 9.16 -19.83 -4.84
CA GLY A 97 9.85 -19.91 -3.56
C GLY A 97 9.46 -18.80 -2.58
N LEU A 98 8.21 -18.32 -2.65
CA LEU A 98 7.72 -17.30 -1.72
C LEU A 98 7.38 -17.95 -0.37
N ASP A 99 8.04 -17.49 0.70
CA ASP A 99 7.79 -17.95 2.08
C ASP A 99 6.46 -17.42 2.64
N ILE A 100 5.36 -17.89 2.03
CA ILE A 100 3.97 -17.56 2.36
C ILE A 100 3.28 -18.85 2.79
N THR A 101 3.07 -19.00 4.09
CA THR A 101 2.53 -20.24 4.68
C THR A 101 1.08 -20.12 5.15
N ARG A 102 0.48 -18.94 4.99
CA ARG A 102 -0.86 -18.62 5.50
C ARG A 102 -1.77 -18.03 4.43
N ALA A 103 -3.02 -18.47 4.47
CA ALA A 103 -4.07 -17.93 3.63
C ALA A 103 -5.41 -17.90 4.36
N VAL A 104 -6.23 -16.91 4.03
CA VAL A 104 -7.63 -16.78 4.40
C VAL A 104 -8.44 -16.80 3.12
N LEU A 105 -9.27 -17.83 2.97
CA LEU A 105 -10.11 -18.06 1.80
C LEU A 105 -11.56 -18.05 2.25
N THR A 106 -12.29 -16.98 1.92
CA THR A 106 -13.58 -16.69 2.54
C THR A 106 -14.79 -17.11 1.71
N SER A 107 -14.57 -17.69 0.52
CA SER A 107 -15.65 -18.13 -0.39
C SER A 107 -16.72 -17.05 -0.62
N GLY A 108 -16.28 -15.83 -0.89
CA GLY A 108 -17.13 -14.67 -1.16
C GLY A 108 -17.41 -13.78 0.06
N ASN A 109 -17.17 -14.24 1.30
CA ASN A 109 -17.41 -13.42 2.48
C ASN A 109 -16.37 -12.31 2.66
N SER A 110 -16.65 -11.33 3.51
CA SER A 110 -15.69 -10.26 3.81
C SER A 110 -14.41 -10.82 4.44
N ILE A 111 -13.26 -10.31 3.99
CA ILE A 111 -11.95 -10.64 4.55
C ILE A 111 -11.62 -9.84 5.83
N ILE A 112 -12.34 -8.74 6.09
CA ILE A 112 -11.96 -7.76 7.12
C ILE A 112 -11.96 -8.31 8.54
N PRO A 113 -12.95 -9.12 8.98
CA PRO A 113 -12.91 -9.71 10.32
C PRO A 113 -11.64 -10.55 10.55
N TYR A 114 -11.22 -11.29 9.53
CA TYR A 114 -10.03 -12.14 9.58
C TYR A 114 -8.74 -11.32 9.51
N ALA A 115 -8.69 -10.29 8.67
CA ALA A 115 -7.56 -9.38 8.59
C ALA A 115 -7.29 -8.69 9.94
N LYS A 116 -8.34 -8.27 10.65
CA LYS A 116 -8.24 -7.74 12.02
C LYS A 116 -7.74 -8.79 13.01
N ALA A 117 -8.30 -9.99 12.98
CA ALA A 117 -7.90 -11.08 13.87
C ALA A 117 -6.41 -11.47 13.68
N LEU A 118 -5.88 -11.28 12.48
CA LEU A 118 -4.49 -11.55 12.12
C LEU A 118 -3.56 -10.34 12.29
N ASN A 119 -4.05 -9.22 12.83
CA ASN A 119 -3.29 -7.97 12.98
C ASN A 119 -2.64 -7.48 11.67
N VAL A 120 -3.35 -7.61 10.55
CA VAL A 120 -2.87 -7.11 9.25
C VAL A 120 -2.62 -5.60 9.34
N GLY A 121 -1.37 -5.20 9.12
CA GLY A 121 -0.93 -3.81 9.16
C GLY A 121 -1.02 -3.10 7.80
N LEU A 122 -0.94 -3.85 6.70
CA LEU A 122 -1.12 -3.35 5.34
C LEU A 122 -1.88 -4.38 4.49
N PHE A 123 -2.88 -3.94 3.72
CA PHE A 123 -3.59 -4.78 2.75
C PHE A 123 -3.43 -4.24 1.31
N LEU A 124 -2.92 -5.08 0.40
CA LEU A 124 -2.79 -4.74 -1.01
C LEU A 124 -3.72 -5.61 -1.86
N SER A 125 -4.50 -4.98 -2.72
CA SER A 125 -5.43 -5.68 -3.62
C SER A 125 -5.63 -4.91 -4.91
N THR A 126 -6.02 -5.61 -5.97
CA THR A 126 -6.53 -4.98 -7.20
C THR A 126 -8.05 -4.80 -7.19
N ASN A 127 -8.73 -5.25 -6.12
CA ASN A 127 -10.17 -5.10 -5.94
C ASN A 127 -10.49 -3.87 -5.09
N GLY A 128 -11.07 -2.83 -5.70
CA GLY A 128 -11.38 -1.56 -5.03
C GLY A 128 -12.36 -1.70 -3.85
N LYS A 129 -13.32 -2.62 -3.92
CA LYS A 129 -14.27 -2.86 -2.82
C LYS A 129 -13.56 -3.43 -1.59
N ASP A 130 -12.70 -4.42 -1.79
CA ASP A 130 -11.98 -5.04 -0.68
C ASP A 130 -11.01 -4.03 -0.02
N VAL A 131 -10.38 -3.16 -0.82
CA VAL A 131 -9.53 -2.06 -0.30
C VAL A 131 -10.37 -1.06 0.49
N GLN A 132 -11.53 -0.65 -0.02
CA GLN A 132 -12.43 0.25 0.70
C GLN A 132 -12.90 -0.34 2.02
N ASP A 133 -13.32 -1.61 2.02
CA ASP A 133 -13.74 -2.32 3.23
C ASP A 133 -12.59 -2.36 4.27
N ALA A 134 -11.34 -2.49 3.82
CA ALA A 134 -10.16 -2.46 4.68
C ALA A 134 -9.89 -1.08 5.29
N ILE A 135 -9.94 -0.01 4.49
CA ILE A 135 -9.81 1.37 5.00
C ILE A 135 -10.90 1.68 6.02
N ASN A 136 -12.17 1.34 5.73
CA ASN A 136 -13.28 1.50 6.65
C ASN A 136 -13.08 0.64 7.93
N GLY A 137 -12.38 -0.49 7.79
CA GLY A 137 -11.96 -1.37 8.86
C GLY A 137 -10.79 -0.87 9.71
N ASN A 138 -10.24 0.33 9.46
CA ASN A 138 -8.99 0.85 10.06
C ASN A 138 -7.75 0.00 9.75
N ILE A 139 -7.70 -0.61 8.57
CA ILE A 139 -6.52 -1.32 8.06
C ILE A 139 -5.95 -0.46 6.94
N ALA A 140 -4.65 -0.12 7.00
CA ALA A 140 -3.99 0.58 5.91
C ALA A 140 -4.11 -0.28 4.64
N ALA A 141 -4.63 0.28 3.55
CA ALA A 141 -4.88 -0.49 2.35
C ALA A 141 -4.66 0.32 1.08
N GLY A 142 -4.20 -0.36 0.03
CA GLY A 142 -3.91 0.24 -1.26
C GLY A 142 -4.50 -0.57 -2.41
N LEU A 143 -5.24 0.11 -3.29
CA LEU A 143 -5.64 -0.41 -4.59
C LEU A 143 -4.45 -0.32 -5.53
N ILE A 144 -3.72 -1.42 -5.69
CA ILE A 144 -2.50 -1.46 -6.50
C ILE A 144 -2.86 -1.51 -7.98
N TYR A 145 -2.26 -0.61 -8.77
CA TYR A 145 -2.47 -0.61 -10.22
C TYR A 145 -1.54 -1.60 -10.90
N ASN A 146 -2.01 -2.14 -12.04
CA ASN A 146 -1.14 -2.84 -12.96
C ASN A 146 -0.06 -1.88 -13.45
N TYR A 147 1.17 -2.19 -13.09
CA TYR A 147 2.36 -1.55 -13.61
C TYR A 147 2.89 -2.47 -14.70
N GLU A 148 2.92 -1.99 -15.95
CA GLU A 148 3.59 -2.71 -17.03
C GLU A 148 5.09 -2.69 -16.74
N TYR A 149 5.52 -3.74 -16.03
CA TYR A 149 6.91 -4.01 -15.74
C TYR A 149 7.69 -4.01 -17.06
N LYS A 150 8.65 -3.09 -17.20
CA LYS A 150 9.55 -3.05 -18.35
C LYS A 150 10.75 -3.95 -18.04
N PRO A 151 10.84 -5.16 -18.63
CA PRO A 151 11.85 -6.15 -18.25
C PRO A 151 13.29 -5.68 -18.51
N ASN A 152 13.49 -4.69 -19.38
CA ASN A 152 14.81 -4.14 -19.71
C ASN A 152 15.40 -3.24 -18.61
N GLU A 153 14.70 -3.05 -17.48
CA GLU A 153 15.22 -2.35 -16.28
C GLU A 153 15.82 -3.33 -15.25
N GLU A 154 16.05 -4.60 -15.61
CA GLU A 154 16.87 -5.58 -14.87
C GLU A 154 18.38 -5.27 -14.89
N LYS A 155 18.80 -4.04 -15.23
CA LYS A 155 20.13 -3.62 -14.78
C LYS A 155 20.05 -3.53 -13.27
N LEU A 156 20.46 -4.62 -12.61
CA LEU A 156 20.76 -4.77 -11.19
C LEU A 156 21.30 -3.46 -10.63
N HIS A 157 20.40 -2.58 -10.22
CA HIS A 157 20.78 -1.41 -9.47
C HIS A 157 21.24 -1.93 -8.11
N GLU A 158 22.34 -1.40 -7.58
CA GLU A 158 22.87 -1.77 -6.26
C GLU A 158 21.81 -1.71 -5.14
N ASN A 159 20.71 -0.97 -5.39
CA ASN A 159 19.53 -0.78 -4.53
C ASN A 159 18.55 -1.95 -4.49
N ASP A 160 18.77 -3.07 -5.18
CA ASP A 160 17.86 -4.24 -5.10
C ASP A 160 17.87 -4.95 -3.72
N LYS A 161 18.73 -4.46 -2.82
CA LYS A 161 18.78 -4.84 -1.40
C LYS A 161 17.81 -4.07 -0.52
N GLU A 162 17.33 -2.91 -0.96
CA GLU A 162 16.44 -2.03 -0.18
C GLU A 162 14.99 -2.15 -0.67
N ILE A 163 14.06 -2.01 0.27
CA ILE A 163 12.64 -1.78 0.01
C ILE A 163 12.39 -0.28 0.10
N ARG A 164 11.90 0.34 -0.97
CA ARG A 164 11.65 1.80 -1.01
C ARG A 164 10.16 2.11 -1.04
N ILE A 165 9.64 2.69 0.03
CA ILE A 165 8.22 2.98 0.18
C ILE A 165 8.01 4.49 0.23
N ALA A 166 7.25 5.01 -0.73
CA ALA A 166 6.90 6.42 -0.78
C ALA A 166 5.42 6.62 -0.42
N PHE A 167 5.13 7.72 0.27
CA PHE A 167 3.78 8.09 0.71
C PHE A 167 3.49 9.54 0.35
N ASP A 168 2.25 9.82 -0.05
CA ASP A 168 1.72 11.16 0.11
C ASP A 168 1.53 11.52 1.58
N GLY A 169 1.39 12.82 1.87
CA GLY A 169 1.10 13.33 3.19
C GLY A 169 -0.37 13.21 3.56
N ASP A 170 -1.16 14.18 3.11
CA ASP A 170 -2.57 14.32 3.45
C ASP A 170 -3.39 13.14 2.91
N ALA A 171 -4.45 12.76 3.63
CA ALA A 171 -5.30 11.58 3.37
C ALA A 171 -4.57 10.21 3.34
N VAL A 172 -3.25 10.16 3.54
CA VAL A 172 -2.44 8.93 3.59
C VAL A 172 -1.76 8.77 4.96
N ILE A 173 -0.73 9.56 5.26
CA ILE A 173 -0.06 9.55 6.57
C ILE A 173 -0.82 10.41 7.57
N PHE A 174 -1.27 11.58 7.13
CA PHE A 174 -2.08 12.52 7.90
C PHE A 174 -3.55 12.40 7.50
N SER A 175 -4.46 12.90 8.32
CA SER A 175 -5.86 13.02 7.92
C SER A 175 -6.02 14.04 6.77
N ASP A 176 -7.23 14.09 6.23
CA ASP A 176 -7.65 15.07 5.22
C ASP A 176 -8.05 16.44 5.81
N GLU A 177 -7.73 16.72 7.08
CA GLU A 177 -8.11 17.97 7.78
C GLU A 177 -7.69 19.22 6.99
N SER A 178 -6.41 19.31 6.63
CA SER A 178 -5.88 20.51 5.97
C SER A 178 -6.27 20.58 4.49
N GLU A 179 -6.48 19.44 3.83
CA GLU A 179 -6.97 19.37 2.46
C GLU A 179 -8.38 19.97 2.35
N ARG A 180 -9.26 19.66 3.32
CA ARG A 180 -10.61 20.27 3.39
C ARG A 180 -10.57 21.78 3.54
N ILE A 181 -9.61 22.33 4.28
CA ILE A 181 -9.44 23.78 4.44
C ILE A 181 -8.98 24.39 3.13
N PHE A 182 -8.01 23.77 2.46
CA PHE A 182 -7.54 24.24 1.15
C PHE A 182 -8.66 24.25 0.11
N GLN A 183 -9.47 23.19 0.06
CA GLN A 183 -10.60 23.09 -0.88
C GLN A 183 -11.71 24.11 -0.59
N LYS A 184 -11.99 24.42 0.68
CA LYS A 184 -13.07 25.34 1.06
C LYS A 184 -12.67 26.82 1.03
N GLU A 185 -11.45 27.13 1.45
CA GLU A 185 -11.03 28.50 1.78
C GLU A 185 -9.75 28.94 1.03
N GLY A 186 -9.15 28.04 0.23
CA GLY A 186 -8.02 28.33 -0.62
C GLY A 186 -6.67 28.38 0.10
N LEU A 187 -5.62 28.70 -0.67
CA LEU A 187 -4.22 28.59 -0.25
C LEU A 187 -3.85 29.51 0.92
N GLN A 188 -4.42 30.71 0.99
CA GLN A 188 -4.10 31.68 2.06
C GLN A 188 -4.62 31.22 3.41
N ALA A 189 -5.88 30.77 3.47
CA ALA A 189 -6.48 30.23 4.69
C ALA A 189 -5.75 28.97 5.16
N PHE A 190 -5.41 28.08 4.22
CA PHE A 190 -4.56 26.92 4.50
C PHE A 190 -3.22 27.32 5.14
N ALA A 191 -2.48 28.26 4.53
CA ALA A 191 -1.17 28.67 5.03
C ALA A 191 -1.25 29.31 6.42
N GLN A 192 -2.29 30.12 6.67
CA GLN A 192 -2.54 30.72 7.98
C GLN A 192 -2.88 29.66 9.03
N HIS A 193 -3.78 28.74 8.70
CA HIS A 193 -4.16 27.62 9.58
C HIS A 193 -2.94 26.77 9.96
N GLU A 194 -2.09 26.42 8.99
CA GLU A 194 -0.88 25.63 9.23
C GLU A 194 0.14 26.37 10.11
N LYS A 195 0.24 27.70 9.97
CA LYS A 195 1.11 28.53 10.80
C LYS A 195 0.59 28.62 12.24
N GLU A 196 -0.70 28.86 12.43
CA GLU A 196 -1.33 28.94 13.75
C GLU A 196 -1.29 27.60 14.50
N ASN A 197 -1.42 26.49 13.76
CA ASN A 197 -1.42 25.15 14.31
C ASN A 197 -0.05 24.45 14.23
N ALA A 198 1.04 25.17 13.95
CA ALA A 198 2.36 24.56 13.77
C ALA A 198 2.81 23.68 14.95
N LEU A 199 2.39 24.02 16.17
CA LEU A 199 2.69 23.27 17.40
C LEU A 199 1.69 22.16 17.72
N LYS A 200 0.55 22.10 17.02
CA LYS A 200 -0.48 21.08 17.18
C LYS A 200 -0.23 19.97 16.16
N PRO A 201 0.01 18.71 16.58
CA PRO A 201 0.19 17.60 15.64
C PRO A 201 -0.95 17.50 14.64
N LEU A 202 -0.64 17.11 13.39
CA LEU A 202 -1.66 16.74 12.41
C LEU A 202 -2.42 15.50 12.91
N PRO A 203 -3.73 15.37 12.61
CA PRO A 203 -4.45 14.16 12.94
C PRO A 203 -3.94 12.97 12.13
N GLU A 204 -4.12 11.79 12.71
CA GLU A 204 -3.65 10.51 12.15
C GLU A 204 -4.41 10.10 10.87
N GLY A 205 -3.67 9.78 9.81
CA GLY A 205 -4.20 9.21 8.57
C GLY A 205 -4.22 7.68 8.56
N PRO A 206 -4.76 7.05 7.51
CA PRO A 206 -4.94 5.60 7.43
C PRO A 206 -3.64 4.79 7.51
N PHE A 207 -2.49 5.34 7.10
CA PHE A 207 -1.22 4.61 7.01
C PHE A 207 -0.30 4.79 8.23
N ILE A 208 -0.68 5.59 9.23
CA ILE A 208 0.22 5.90 10.35
C ILE A 208 0.62 4.67 11.17
N ASN A 209 -0.30 3.72 11.41
CA ASN A 209 0.02 2.49 12.14
C ASN A 209 1.01 1.61 11.36
N PHE A 210 0.85 1.51 10.04
CA PHE A 210 1.81 0.84 9.18
C PHE A 210 3.17 1.52 9.22
N LEU A 211 3.21 2.85 9.12
CA LEU A 211 4.45 3.63 9.17
C LEU A 211 5.16 3.51 10.53
N LYS A 212 4.42 3.51 11.65
CA LYS A 212 4.97 3.23 12.99
C LYS A 212 5.61 1.85 13.06
N THR A 213 4.99 0.82 12.46
CA THR A 213 5.55 -0.54 12.40
C THR A 213 6.83 -0.59 11.55
N ILE A 214 6.83 0.05 10.39
CA ILE A 214 8.04 0.18 9.55
C ILE A 214 9.15 0.90 10.33
N SER A 215 8.83 2.01 10.98
CA SER A 215 9.80 2.78 11.77
C SER A 215 10.41 1.97 12.91
N LYS A 216 9.63 1.09 13.57
CA LYS A 216 10.17 0.15 14.57
C LYS A 216 11.16 -0.83 13.95
N ILE A 217 10.84 -1.42 12.79
CA ILE A 217 11.75 -2.33 12.08
C ILE A 217 13.03 -1.60 11.69
N GLN A 218 12.94 -0.39 11.12
CA GLN A 218 14.10 0.41 10.70
C GLN A 218 15.09 0.64 11.85
N ARG A 219 14.62 0.84 13.09
CA ARG A 219 15.47 1.06 14.27
C ARG A 219 16.31 -0.14 14.68
N GLU A 220 15.97 -1.33 14.20
CA GLU A 220 16.75 -2.54 14.49
C GLU A 220 17.97 -2.71 13.58
N PHE A 221 18.08 -1.89 12.54
CA PHE A 221 19.18 -1.92 11.59
C PHE A 221 20.08 -0.68 11.75
N PRO A 222 21.39 -0.80 11.53
CA PRO A 222 22.28 0.35 11.52
C PRO A 222 22.02 1.21 10.28
N ASP A 223 22.27 2.51 10.39
CA ASP A 223 21.94 3.49 9.33
C ASP A 223 22.64 3.21 7.98
N ASN A 224 23.79 2.53 7.99
CA ASN A 224 24.56 2.19 6.79
C ASN A 224 24.15 0.86 6.11
N ALA A 225 23.24 0.09 6.71
CA ALA A 225 22.76 -1.18 6.15
C ALA A 225 21.24 -1.34 6.33
N MET A 226 20.53 -0.23 6.22
CA MET A 226 19.10 -0.19 6.51
C MET A 226 18.28 -0.74 5.32
N PRO A 227 17.40 -1.75 5.55
CA PRO A 227 16.77 -2.49 4.46
C PRO A 227 15.45 -1.90 3.96
N ILE A 228 14.84 -0.94 4.68
CA ILE A 228 13.59 -0.28 4.28
C ILE A 228 13.79 1.22 4.29
N ARG A 229 13.73 1.90 3.14
CA ARG A 229 13.73 3.37 3.03
C ARG A 229 12.32 3.90 2.88
N THR A 230 11.98 4.94 3.65
CA THR A 230 10.69 5.62 3.57
C THR A 230 10.82 7.05 3.08
N ALA A 231 9.92 7.46 2.20
CA ALA A 231 9.84 8.83 1.69
C ALA A 231 8.44 9.43 1.88
N LEU A 232 8.38 10.67 2.37
CA LEU A 232 7.18 11.51 2.32
C LEU A 232 7.27 12.45 1.11
N VAL A 233 6.35 12.33 0.16
CA VAL A 233 6.31 13.11 -1.08
C VAL A 233 5.02 13.92 -1.12
N THR A 234 5.07 15.15 -0.62
CA THR A 234 3.88 15.97 -0.35
C THR A 234 3.83 17.26 -1.17
N ALA A 235 2.62 17.71 -1.51
CA ALA A 235 2.39 19.02 -2.10
C ALA A 235 2.61 20.17 -1.10
N ARG A 236 2.59 19.89 0.22
CA ARG A 236 2.90 20.87 1.25
C ARG A 236 4.27 21.50 1.00
N SER A 237 4.39 22.79 1.29
CA SER A 237 5.64 23.55 1.18
C SER A 237 5.73 24.57 2.30
N SER A 238 6.76 25.42 2.31
CA SER A 238 6.87 26.49 3.30
C SER A 238 5.65 27.43 3.24
N PRO A 239 4.99 27.75 4.38
CA PRO A 239 5.39 27.48 5.78
C PRO A 239 4.87 26.17 6.39
N ALA A 240 4.01 25.41 5.71
CA ALA A 240 3.34 24.22 6.25
C ALA A 240 4.27 23.03 6.61
N HIS A 241 5.53 23.05 6.15
CA HIS A 241 6.51 22.01 6.47
C HIS A 241 6.79 21.86 7.98
N GLU A 242 6.69 22.95 8.76
CA GLU A 242 6.99 22.92 10.19
C GLU A 242 6.06 21.96 10.95
N ARG A 243 4.75 22.04 10.70
CA ARG A 243 3.75 21.21 11.37
C ARG A 243 3.96 19.73 11.04
N VAL A 244 4.31 19.41 9.78
CA VAL A 244 4.64 18.06 9.33
C VAL A 244 5.83 17.49 10.12
N ILE A 245 6.95 18.22 10.16
CA ILE A 245 8.17 17.76 10.87
C ILE A 245 7.90 17.58 12.37
N ARG A 246 7.20 18.52 12.99
CA ARG A 246 6.83 18.42 14.41
C ARG A 246 5.89 17.26 14.69
N THR A 247 4.96 16.97 13.79
CA THR A 247 4.04 15.83 13.91
C THR A 247 4.80 14.52 13.87
N LEU A 248 5.67 14.31 12.87
CA LEU A 248 6.47 13.09 12.75
C LEU A 248 7.37 12.88 13.98
N ARG A 249 7.96 13.96 14.50
CA ARG A 249 8.74 13.94 15.75
C ARG A 249 7.88 13.60 16.96
N HIS A 250 6.69 14.20 17.07
CA HIS A 250 5.77 13.96 18.18
C HIS A 250 5.32 12.49 18.22
N TRP A 251 5.08 11.89 17.06
CA TRP A 251 4.73 10.48 16.94
C TRP A 251 5.91 9.53 17.12
N ASP A 252 7.14 10.06 17.25
CA ASP A 252 8.37 9.28 17.24
C ASP A 252 8.40 8.32 16.03
N VAL A 253 8.19 8.88 14.83
CA VAL A 253 8.19 8.14 13.56
C VAL A 253 9.36 8.60 12.70
N ARG A 254 10.17 7.63 12.26
CA ARG A 254 11.26 7.84 11.30
C ARG A 254 10.69 7.89 9.88
N ILE A 255 11.10 8.92 9.14
CA ILE A 255 11.02 8.99 7.68
C ILE A 255 12.42 9.36 7.17
N ASP A 256 12.96 8.63 6.21
CA ASP A 256 14.34 8.84 5.75
C ASP A 256 14.45 10.06 4.82
N GLU A 257 13.45 10.28 3.96
CA GLU A 257 13.47 11.37 2.98
C GLU A 257 12.13 12.11 2.97
N VAL A 258 12.15 13.45 2.98
CA VAL A 258 10.95 14.27 2.93
C VAL A 258 11.07 15.30 1.82
N PHE A 259 10.09 15.29 0.91
CA PHE A 259 10.03 16.15 -0.26
C PHE A 259 8.81 17.07 -0.17
N PHE A 260 9.05 18.35 0.12
CA PHE A 260 8.05 19.41 0.15
C PHE A 260 7.99 20.11 -1.21
N LEU A 261 7.03 19.72 -2.05
CA LEU A 261 7.11 20.02 -3.49
C LEU A 261 6.41 21.29 -3.94
N GLY A 262 5.45 21.82 -3.18
CA GLY A 262 4.82 23.12 -3.49
C GLY A 262 4.26 23.23 -4.91
N GLY A 263 3.68 22.15 -5.45
CA GLY A 263 3.13 22.10 -6.81
C GLY A 263 4.05 21.50 -7.88
N ILE A 264 5.30 21.15 -7.54
CA ILE A 264 6.16 20.36 -8.43
C ILE A 264 5.55 18.95 -8.61
N ARG A 265 5.60 18.43 -9.83
CA ARG A 265 5.09 17.08 -10.15
C ARG A 265 5.88 16.01 -9.37
N LYS A 266 5.16 15.15 -8.65
CA LYS A 266 5.73 14.07 -7.83
C LYS A 266 6.49 13.02 -8.65
N MET A 267 6.11 12.81 -9.91
CA MET A 267 6.63 11.77 -10.80
C MET A 267 8.17 11.74 -10.89
N ASP A 268 8.81 12.91 -11.07
CA ASP A 268 10.26 12.98 -11.23
C ASP A 268 11.00 12.59 -9.93
N ILE A 269 10.42 12.96 -8.79
CA ILE A 269 10.93 12.62 -7.46
C ILE A 269 10.75 11.14 -7.17
N LEU A 270 9.58 10.58 -7.47
CA LEU A 270 9.31 9.14 -7.28
C LEU A 270 10.24 8.27 -8.13
N LYS A 271 10.52 8.70 -9.36
CA LYS A 271 11.49 8.05 -10.24
C LYS A 271 12.91 8.14 -9.68
N ALA A 272 13.34 9.32 -9.20
CA ALA A 272 14.65 9.51 -8.60
C ALA A 272 14.82 8.69 -7.30
N PHE A 273 13.78 8.62 -6.47
CA PHE A 273 13.73 7.79 -5.27
C PHE A 273 13.70 6.29 -5.60
N ASN A 274 13.28 5.92 -6.82
CA ASN A 274 13.15 4.53 -7.26
C ASN A 274 12.23 3.72 -6.33
N ALA A 275 11.03 4.25 -6.09
CA ALA A 275 10.05 3.64 -5.20
C ALA A 275 9.65 2.24 -5.67
N ASP A 276 9.67 1.25 -4.77
CA ASP A 276 9.06 -0.05 -4.99
C ASP A 276 7.53 -0.01 -4.86
N ILE A 277 7.01 1.00 -4.15
CA ILE A 277 5.59 1.35 -4.13
C ILE A 277 5.39 2.80 -3.69
N TYR A 278 4.42 3.48 -4.31
CA TYR A 278 3.93 4.79 -3.92
C TYR A 278 2.45 4.76 -3.52
N PHE A 279 2.10 5.33 -2.37
CA PHE A 279 0.73 5.47 -1.89
C PHE A 279 0.26 6.91 -1.98
N ASP A 280 -0.87 7.13 -2.67
CA ASP A 280 -1.50 8.45 -2.84
C ASP A 280 -3.03 8.25 -2.91
N ASP A 281 -3.81 9.23 -2.51
CA ASP A 281 -5.26 9.17 -2.57
C ASP A 281 -5.81 9.69 -3.92
N GLN A 282 -5.05 10.53 -4.63
CA GLN A 282 -5.54 11.28 -5.78
C GLN A 282 -5.26 10.58 -7.11
N ASP A 283 -6.31 10.32 -7.90
CA ASP A 283 -6.19 9.73 -9.24
C ASP A 283 -5.32 10.59 -10.18
N SER A 284 -5.32 11.91 -10.00
CA SER A 284 -4.51 12.87 -10.77
C SER A 284 -3.02 12.62 -10.60
N HIS A 285 -2.55 12.39 -9.36
CA HIS A 285 -1.16 12.04 -9.05
C HIS A 285 -0.83 10.62 -9.54
N LEU A 286 -1.74 9.68 -9.33
CA LEU A 286 -1.58 8.27 -9.67
C LEU A 286 -1.52 8.03 -11.18
N LYS A 287 -2.23 8.83 -11.99
CA LYS A 287 -2.16 8.80 -13.45
C LYS A 287 -0.74 8.97 -14.00
N TYR A 288 0.08 9.81 -13.35
CA TYR A 288 1.46 10.08 -13.76
C TYR A 288 2.47 9.18 -13.05
N SER A 289 2.37 9.03 -11.73
CA SER A 289 3.32 8.21 -10.95
C SER A 289 3.34 6.75 -11.39
N ARG A 290 2.18 6.16 -11.73
CA ARG A 290 2.10 4.77 -12.22
C ARG A 290 2.82 4.51 -13.54
N GLN A 291 3.25 5.55 -14.26
CA GLN A 291 4.03 5.41 -15.48
C GLN A 291 5.52 5.20 -15.19
N VAL A 292 5.96 5.51 -13.97
CA VAL A 292 7.38 5.45 -13.58
C VAL A 292 7.64 4.53 -12.40
N VAL A 293 6.69 4.34 -11.48
CA VAL A 293 6.82 3.46 -10.31
C VAL A 293 5.52 2.70 -10.02
N PRO A 294 5.57 1.51 -9.39
CA PRO A 294 4.38 0.88 -8.85
C PRO A 294 3.65 1.83 -7.90
N SER A 295 2.33 1.96 -8.07
CA SER A 295 1.51 2.92 -7.34
C SER A 295 0.23 2.26 -6.85
N ALA A 296 -0.24 2.68 -5.68
CA ALA A 296 -1.46 2.19 -5.06
C ALA A 296 -2.34 3.35 -4.57
N LYS A 297 -3.61 3.33 -4.96
CA LYS A 297 -4.59 4.30 -4.50
C LYS A 297 -5.00 4.02 -3.07
N VAL A 298 -5.00 5.03 -2.23
CA VAL A 298 -5.56 5.00 -0.87
C VAL A 298 -6.94 5.63 -0.92
N PRO A 299 -8.04 4.86 -0.79
CA PRO A 299 -9.35 5.45 -0.72
C PRO A 299 -9.56 6.25 0.56
N TYR A 300 -10.41 7.27 0.47
CA TYR A 300 -10.88 7.97 1.65
C TYR A 300 -11.75 7.08 2.52
N LYS A 301 -11.72 7.34 3.82
CA LYS A 301 -12.58 6.68 4.78
C LYS A 301 -14.01 7.22 4.63
N ASN A 302 -14.99 6.34 4.50
CA ASN A 302 -16.41 6.69 4.31
C ASN A 302 -16.70 7.53 3.04
N LEU A 303 -16.42 6.97 1.84
CA LEU A 303 -16.78 7.52 0.51
C LEU A 303 -18.16 8.22 0.43
N SER A 304 -19.15 7.78 1.20
CA SER A 304 -20.51 8.36 1.20
C SER A 304 -20.58 9.82 1.66
N GLU A 305 -19.64 10.31 2.47
CA GLU A 305 -19.61 11.72 2.90
C GLU A 305 -18.90 12.64 1.90
N GLN A 306 -18.25 12.08 0.89
CA GLN A 306 -17.37 12.81 -0.03
C GLN A 306 -17.92 12.85 -1.46
N ILE A 307 -18.63 11.81 -1.90
CA ILE A 307 -19.42 11.85 -3.16
C ILE A 307 -20.39 13.03 -3.11
N SER A 308 -20.97 13.35 -1.94
CA SER A 308 -21.82 14.53 -1.77
C SER A 308 -21.09 15.86 -1.97
N ILE A 309 -19.77 15.92 -1.79
CA ILE A 309 -18.95 17.13 -1.96
C ILE A 309 -18.44 17.23 -3.40
N ASP A 310 -17.98 16.13 -3.99
CA ASP A 310 -17.51 16.09 -5.38
C ASP A 310 -18.68 16.26 -6.38
N ASP A 311 -19.85 15.67 -6.12
CA ASP A 311 -21.06 15.87 -6.96
C ASP A 311 -21.64 17.29 -6.84
N LEU A 312 -21.37 18.01 -5.74
CA LEU A 312 -21.73 19.42 -5.61
C LEU A 312 -20.81 20.34 -6.44
N LEU A 313 -19.63 19.87 -6.84
CA LEU A 313 -18.58 20.67 -7.46
C LEU A 313 -18.18 20.20 -8.87
N GLY A 314 -18.75 19.09 -9.37
CA GLY A 314 -18.60 18.63 -10.75
C GLY A 314 -19.39 19.45 -11.81
N ASN A 315 -20.05 20.53 -11.40
CA ASN A 315 -20.71 21.49 -12.28
C ASN A 315 -20.05 22.87 -12.14
N GLU A 316 -18.80 23.01 -12.58
CA GLU A 316 -18.24 24.29 -13.07
C GLU A 316 -16.99 24.06 -13.93
#